data_AF-A0A939HYZ6-F1
#
_entry.id   AF-A0A939HYZ6-F1
#
_cell.length_a   1.000
_cell.length_b   1.000
_cell.length_c   1.000
_cell.angle_alpha   90.00
_cell.angle_beta   90.00
_cell.angle_gamma   90.00
#
_symmetry.space_group_name_H-M   'P 1'
#
loop_
_entity.id
_entity.type
_entity.pdbx_description
1 polymer ?
#
loop_
_entity_poly.entity_id
_entity_poly.type
_entity_poly.pdbx_seq_one_letter_code
_entity_poly.pdbx_strand_id
1 'polypeptide(L)'
;MLVKILNYRENIYVCWYAAESLGKIAPVGNKKAIKALVKILDCYRHWGICQEAAESLGKIAPVGNKKAIAALLQLLSSSEDEMLNYSDKNELFWICIKAKAAAKSLGKITPVGNKKVIASLVQLLHSSENKLSCWNERLTTRDKWTLAKIDELIYRTAESLTKIDSGNKEAIVSKNTALSW
;
A
#
# COMPACT_ATOMS: atom_id res chain seq x y z
N MET A 1 27.08 -2.79 4.08
CA MET A 1 27.18 -1.74 5.12
C MET A 1 25.80 -1.20 5.53
N LEU A 2 24.91 -0.87 4.58
CA LEU A 2 23.59 -0.27 4.84
C LEU A 2 22.65 -1.06 5.79
N VAL A 3 22.62 -2.39 5.73
CA VAL A 3 21.76 -3.21 6.60
C VAL A 3 22.07 -3.04 8.11
N LYS A 4 23.31 -2.66 8.46
CA LYS A 4 23.71 -2.45 9.87
C LYS A 4 23.24 -1.10 10.44
N ILE A 5 22.93 -0.13 9.59
CA ILE A 5 22.59 1.24 9.99
C ILE A 5 21.13 1.35 10.51
N LEU A 6 20.28 0.38 10.18
CA LEU A 6 18.85 0.33 10.56
C LEU A 6 18.58 0.04 12.05
N ASN A 7 19.57 0.13 12.93
CA ASN A 7 19.44 -0.09 14.37
C ASN A 7 19.44 1.19 15.21
N TYR A 8 19.66 2.37 14.61
CA TYR A 8 19.51 3.65 15.31
C TYR A 8 18.07 4.16 15.13
N ARG A 9 17.23 3.96 16.15
CA ARG A 9 15.79 4.32 16.15
C ARG A 9 15.52 5.82 15.97
N GLU A 10 16.53 6.69 16.04
CA GLU A 10 16.34 8.14 16.20
C GLU A 10 16.43 8.95 14.89
N ASN A 11 16.91 8.38 13.77
CA ASN A 11 17.05 9.15 12.55
C ASN A 11 16.15 8.66 11.41
N ILE A 12 14.98 9.31 11.29
CA ILE A 12 13.98 9.09 10.25
C ILE A 12 14.57 9.27 8.84
N TYR A 13 15.50 10.20 8.64
CA TYR A 13 16.15 10.44 7.36
C TYR A 13 17.06 9.30 6.96
N VAL A 14 17.84 8.77 7.92
CA VAL A 14 18.71 7.61 7.67
C VAL A 14 17.89 6.39 7.25
N CYS A 15 16.73 6.17 7.88
CA CYS A 15 15.85 5.06 7.51
C CYS A 15 15.21 5.25 6.14
N TRP A 16 14.81 6.48 5.80
CA TRP A 16 14.33 6.83 4.46
C TRP A 16 15.40 6.53 3.41
N TYR A 17 16.59 7.13 3.52
CA TYR A 17 17.67 6.93 2.55
C TYR A 17 18.10 5.46 2.46
N ALA A 18 18.10 4.73 3.58
CA ALA A 18 18.39 3.31 3.58
C ALA A 18 17.32 2.51 2.83
N ALA A 19 16.03 2.79 3.05
CA ALA A 19 14.94 2.12 2.33
C ALA A 19 15.05 2.38 0.82
N GLU A 20 15.19 3.65 0.42
CA GLU A 20 15.34 4.06 -0.96
C GLU A 20 16.57 3.41 -1.63
N SER A 21 17.72 3.46 -0.96
CA SER A 21 18.97 2.89 -1.45
C SER A 21 18.84 1.38 -1.64
N LEU A 22 18.24 0.67 -0.69
CA LEU A 22 18.00 -0.78 -0.82
C LEU A 22 17.12 -1.10 -2.02
N GLY A 23 16.08 -0.31 -2.30
CA GLY A 23 15.23 -0.49 -3.47
C GLY A 23 15.93 -0.21 -4.80
N LYS A 24 16.98 0.62 -4.81
CA LYS A 24 17.76 0.96 -6.01
C LYS A 24 18.89 -0.02 -6.29
N ILE A 25 19.61 -0.47 -5.27
CA ILE A 25 20.88 -1.19 -5.44
C ILE A 25 20.78 -2.69 -5.15
N ALA A 26 19.76 -3.14 -4.39
CA ALA A 26 19.66 -4.55 -4.06
C ALA A 26 19.10 -5.33 -5.26
N PRO A 27 19.71 -6.47 -5.64
CA PRO A 27 19.15 -7.31 -6.68
C PRO A 27 17.82 -7.91 -6.23
N VAL A 28 16.97 -8.24 -7.20
CA VAL A 28 15.71 -8.96 -6.96
C VAL A 28 16.02 -10.27 -6.22
N GLY A 29 15.24 -10.57 -5.18
CA GLY A 29 15.44 -11.75 -4.35
C GLY A 29 16.46 -11.59 -3.22
N ASN A 30 17.06 -10.41 -3.03
CA ASN A 30 18.00 -10.19 -1.93
C ASN A 30 17.30 -10.31 -0.55
N LYS A 31 17.46 -11.48 0.08
CA LYS A 31 16.82 -11.82 1.36
C LYS A 31 17.16 -10.84 2.50
N LYS A 32 18.39 -10.32 2.53
CA LYS A 32 18.83 -9.38 3.58
C LYS A 32 18.17 -8.01 3.41
N ALA A 33 18.10 -7.52 2.17
CA ALA A 33 17.42 -6.27 1.84
C ALA A 33 15.92 -6.36 2.10
N ILE A 34 15.26 -7.45 1.68
CA ILE A 34 13.84 -7.68 1.94
C ILE A 34 13.56 -7.71 3.45
N LYS A 35 14.36 -8.45 4.23
CA LYS A 35 14.22 -8.49 5.70
C LYS A 35 14.39 -7.11 6.33
N ALA A 36 15.35 -6.32 5.85
CA ALA A 36 15.58 -4.96 6.31
C ALA A 36 14.37 -4.05 6.04
N LEU A 37 13.82 -4.07 4.82
CA LEU A 37 12.65 -3.28 4.45
C LEU A 37 11.40 -3.70 5.23
N VAL A 38 11.18 -5.00 5.45
CA VAL A 38 10.09 -5.49 6.31
C VAL A 38 10.24 -4.95 7.73
N LYS A 39 11.45 -5.00 8.30
CA LYS A 39 11.70 -4.44 9.64
C LYS A 39 11.41 -2.93 9.70
N ILE A 40 11.70 -2.19 8.63
CA ILE A 40 11.35 -0.76 8.54
C ILE A 40 9.84 -0.58 8.62
N LEU A 41 9.05 -1.37 7.88
CA LEU A 41 7.58 -1.32 7.94
C LEU A 41 7.02 -1.69 9.32
N ASP A 42 7.68 -2.61 10.04
CA ASP A 42 7.25 -3.02 11.38
C ASP A 42 7.55 -1.96 12.46
N CYS A 43 8.66 -1.22 12.31
CA CYS A 43 9.19 -0.33 13.35
C CYS A 43 8.76 1.14 13.18
N TYR A 44 8.37 1.55 11.97
CA TYR A 44 8.06 2.95 11.67
C TYR A 44 6.62 3.10 11.16
N ARG A 45 6.03 4.26 11.47
CA ARG A 45 4.69 4.66 11.00
C ARG A 45 4.70 5.91 10.13
N HIS A 46 5.85 6.60 10.06
CA HIS A 46 6.01 7.80 9.26
C HIS A 46 5.75 7.50 7.78
N TRP A 47 4.79 8.21 7.19
CA TRP A 47 4.26 7.94 5.85
C TRP A 47 5.36 7.80 4.78
N GLY A 48 6.35 8.69 4.78
CA GLY A 48 7.42 8.69 3.78
C GLY A 48 8.35 7.49 3.91
N ILE A 49 8.65 7.06 5.14
CA ILE A 49 9.50 5.88 5.38
C ILE A 49 8.75 4.62 4.95
N CYS A 50 7.47 4.51 5.31
CA CYS A 50 6.63 3.37 4.94
C CYS A 50 6.42 3.30 3.42
N GLN A 51 6.19 4.45 2.76
CA GLN A 51 6.04 4.54 1.31
C GLN A 51 7.29 3.98 0.63
N GLU A 52 8.46 4.48 0.99
CA GLU A 52 9.73 4.08 0.36
C GLU A 52 10.07 2.62 0.60
N ALA A 53 9.82 2.14 1.82
CA ALA A 53 10.03 0.73 2.14
C ALA A 53 9.08 -0.17 1.34
N ALA A 54 7.81 0.21 1.20
CA ALA A 54 6.84 -0.51 0.40
C ALA A 54 7.21 -0.53 -1.09
N GLU A 55 7.52 0.64 -1.67
CA GLU A 55 7.94 0.75 -3.07
C GLU A 55 9.21 -0.07 -3.36
N SER A 56 10.17 -0.04 -2.43
CA SER A 56 11.41 -0.80 -2.54
C SER A 56 11.15 -2.31 -2.47
N LEU A 57 10.24 -2.77 -1.59
CA LEU A 57 9.79 -4.16 -1.60
C LEU A 57 9.16 -4.54 -2.93
N GLY A 58 8.34 -3.67 -3.53
CA GLY A 58 7.76 -3.90 -4.85
C GLY A 58 8.78 -3.96 -6.00
N LYS A 59 10.01 -3.46 -5.80
CA LYS A 59 11.11 -3.53 -6.78
C LYS A 59 11.95 -4.80 -6.59
N ILE A 60 12.25 -5.18 -5.35
CA ILE A 60 13.27 -6.20 -5.06
C ILE A 60 12.71 -7.53 -4.56
N ALA A 61 11.46 -7.58 -4.09
CA ALA A 61 10.86 -8.83 -3.65
C ALA A 61 10.40 -9.65 -4.87
N PRO A 62 10.77 -10.95 -4.94
CA PRO A 62 10.30 -11.82 -6.02
C PRO A 62 8.80 -12.08 -5.87
N VAL A 63 8.15 -12.41 -6.99
CA VAL A 63 6.75 -12.81 -7.01
C VAL A 63 6.52 -13.98 -6.06
N GLY A 64 5.49 -13.90 -5.21
CA GLY A 64 5.18 -14.92 -4.21
C GLY A 64 6.00 -14.82 -2.92
N ASN A 65 6.79 -13.77 -2.70
CA ASN A 65 7.51 -13.58 -1.44
C ASN A 65 6.53 -13.36 -0.27
N LYS A 66 6.27 -14.43 0.49
CA LYS A 66 5.32 -14.44 1.61
C LYS A 66 5.58 -13.36 2.66
N LYS A 67 6.85 -13.08 2.98
CA LYS A 67 7.20 -12.08 4.01
C LYS A 67 6.92 -10.67 3.55
N ALA A 68 7.31 -10.35 2.31
CA ALA A 68 7.03 -9.04 1.73
C ALA A 68 5.52 -8.82 1.56
N ILE A 69 4.78 -9.83 1.06
CA ILE A 69 3.32 -9.76 0.92
C ILE A 69 2.66 -9.54 2.29
N ALA A 70 3.06 -10.28 3.32
CA ALA A 70 2.50 -10.12 4.67
C ALA A 70 2.75 -8.72 5.24
N ALA A 71 3.96 -8.17 5.10
CA ALA A 71 4.28 -6.83 5.57
C ALA A 71 3.50 -5.73 4.84
N LEU A 72 3.32 -5.87 3.51
CA LEU A 72 2.52 -4.94 2.72
C LEU A 72 1.03 -5.01 3.07
N LEU A 73 0.50 -6.21 3.34
CA LEU A 73 -0.87 -6.38 3.84
C LEU A 73 -1.06 -5.74 5.21
N GLN A 74 -0.11 -5.91 6.12
CA GLN A 74 -0.15 -5.25 7.43
C GLN A 74 -0.12 -3.73 7.30
N LEU A 75 0.70 -3.18 6.39
CA LEU A 75 0.73 -1.75 6.11
C LEU A 75 -0.60 -1.24 5.54
N LEU A 76 -1.27 -2.03 4.69
CA LEU A 76 -2.61 -1.69 4.20
C LEU A 76 -3.63 -1.64 5.34
N SER A 77 -3.68 -2.70 6.17
CA SER A 77 -4.61 -2.75 7.31
C SER A 77 -4.38 -1.61 8.30
N SER A 78 -3.12 -1.30 8.65
CA SER A 78 -2.84 -0.18 9.55
C SER A 78 -3.19 1.16 8.92
N SER A 79 -3.04 1.31 7.60
CA SER A 79 -3.45 2.54 6.91
C SER A 79 -4.96 2.69 6.92
N GLU A 80 -5.71 1.59 6.76
CA GLU A 80 -7.17 1.60 6.87
C GLU A 80 -7.64 2.01 8.27
N ASP A 81 -7.02 1.45 9.32
CA ASP A 81 -7.29 1.81 10.71
C ASP A 81 -6.97 3.29 10.99
N GLU A 82 -5.87 3.81 10.45
CA GLU A 82 -5.54 5.23 10.55
C GLU A 82 -6.53 6.10 9.79
N MET A 83 -7.01 5.67 8.61
CA MET A 83 -8.10 6.35 7.89
C MET A 83 -9.45 6.28 8.61
N LEU A 84 -9.64 5.38 9.58
CA LEU A 84 -10.86 5.36 10.40
C LEU A 84 -10.80 6.37 11.56
N ASN A 85 -9.59 6.68 12.03
CA ASN A 85 -9.36 7.46 13.25
C ASN A 85 -8.69 8.83 12.99
N TYR A 86 -8.46 9.22 11.74
CA TYR A 86 -7.80 10.49 11.44
C TYR A 86 -8.67 11.69 11.87
N SER A 87 -8.08 12.57 12.66
CA SER A 87 -8.71 13.80 13.14
C SER A 87 -8.35 15.03 12.29
N ASP A 88 -7.19 15.00 11.62
CA ASP A 88 -6.66 16.12 10.83
C ASP A 88 -6.71 15.86 9.31
N LYS A 89 -7.30 16.80 8.56
CA LYS A 89 -7.52 16.68 7.11
C LYS A 89 -6.21 16.48 6.31
N ASN A 90 -5.09 17.01 6.79
CA ASN A 90 -3.79 16.87 6.13
C ASN A 90 -3.16 15.48 6.30
N GLU A 91 -3.61 14.68 7.28
CA GLU A 91 -3.07 13.33 7.52
C GLU A 91 -3.62 12.32 6.53
N LEU A 92 -4.88 12.51 6.08
CA LEU A 92 -5.53 11.60 5.13
C LEU A 92 -4.72 11.46 3.84
N PHE A 93 -4.23 12.58 3.28
CA PHE A 93 -3.43 12.57 2.06
C PHE A 93 -2.21 11.64 2.20
N TRP A 94 -1.47 11.77 3.30
CA TRP A 94 -0.26 10.98 3.53
C TRP A 94 -0.56 9.51 3.85
N ILE A 95 -1.64 9.23 4.57
CA ILE A 95 -2.10 7.86 4.83
C ILE A 95 -2.48 7.16 3.52
N CYS A 96 -3.14 7.89 2.64
CA CYS A 96 -3.50 7.47 1.30
C CYS A 96 -2.26 7.18 0.42
N ILE A 97 -1.24 8.02 0.48
CA ILE A 97 0.02 7.83 -0.26
C ILE A 97 0.72 6.52 0.14
N LYS A 98 0.85 6.24 1.45
CA LYS A 98 1.48 4.98 1.90
C LYS A 98 0.65 3.74 1.53
N ALA A 99 -0.68 3.80 1.65
CA ALA A 99 -1.56 2.69 1.28
C ALA A 99 -1.45 2.37 -0.22
N LYS A 100 -1.42 3.40 -1.06
CA LYS A 100 -1.21 3.26 -2.51
C LYS A 100 0.13 2.60 -2.85
N ALA A 101 1.22 2.99 -2.19
CA ALA A 101 2.52 2.37 -2.39
C ALA A 101 2.50 0.88 -2.04
N ALA A 102 1.81 0.50 -0.97
CA ALA A 102 1.63 -0.88 -0.57
C ALA A 102 0.81 -1.68 -1.60
N ALA A 103 -0.35 -1.15 -2.01
CA ALA A 103 -1.21 -1.78 -3.03
C ALA A 103 -0.47 -1.99 -4.35
N LYS A 104 0.20 -0.95 -4.87
CA LYS A 104 0.99 -1.04 -6.11
C LYS A 104 2.09 -2.10 -6.01
N SER A 105 2.74 -2.20 -4.86
CA SER A 105 3.80 -3.17 -4.63
C SER A 105 3.25 -4.59 -4.52
N LEU A 106 2.09 -4.77 -3.89
CA LEU A 106 1.36 -6.03 -3.88
C LEU A 106 1.00 -6.48 -5.31
N GLY A 107 0.55 -5.58 -6.18
CA GLY A 107 0.29 -5.90 -7.59
C GLY A 107 1.50 -6.49 -8.33
N LYS A 108 2.72 -6.04 -7.98
CA LYS A 108 3.96 -6.51 -8.62
C LYS A 108 4.44 -7.85 -8.09
N ILE A 109 4.29 -8.09 -6.78
CA ILE A 109 4.93 -9.23 -6.11
C ILE A 109 3.94 -10.34 -5.75
N THR A 110 2.64 -10.12 -5.95
CA THR A 110 1.61 -11.11 -5.63
C THR A 110 1.34 -12.00 -6.84
N PRO A 111 1.36 -13.34 -6.68
CA PRO A 111 0.91 -14.24 -7.74
C PRO A 111 -0.56 -14.00 -8.07
N VAL A 112 -0.91 -14.06 -9.36
CA VAL A 112 -2.30 -13.97 -9.84
C VAL A 112 -3.16 -15.02 -9.13
N GLY A 113 -4.39 -14.66 -8.75
CA GLY A 113 -5.31 -15.54 -8.05
C GLY A 113 -5.10 -15.64 -6.53
N ASN A 114 -4.22 -14.82 -5.94
CA ASN A 114 -4.09 -14.74 -4.49
C ASN A 114 -5.34 -14.09 -3.85
N LYS A 115 -6.31 -14.94 -3.48
CA LYS A 115 -7.61 -14.54 -2.93
C LYS A 115 -7.49 -13.64 -1.70
N LYS A 116 -6.49 -13.85 -0.83
CA LYS A 116 -6.30 -13.03 0.37
C LYS A 116 -5.94 -11.59 0.01
N VAL A 117 -4.98 -11.40 -0.89
CA VAL A 117 -4.58 -10.06 -1.33
C VAL A 117 -5.71 -9.35 -2.06
N ILE A 118 -6.42 -10.08 -2.94
CA ILE A 118 -7.59 -9.56 -3.66
C ILE A 118 -8.66 -9.09 -2.66
N ALA A 119 -9.01 -9.93 -1.68
CA ALA A 119 -10.02 -9.59 -0.68
C ALA A 119 -9.63 -8.34 0.13
N SER A 120 -8.38 -8.22 0.56
CA SER A 120 -7.91 -7.02 1.28
C SER A 120 -7.94 -5.75 0.41
N LEU A 121 -7.58 -5.84 -0.88
CA LEU A 121 -7.68 -4.69 -1.79
C LEU A 121 -9.13 -4.28 -2.02
N VAL A 122 -10.05 -5.25 -2.16
CA VAL A 122 -11.49 -5.00 -2.31
C VAL A 122 -12.10 -4.40 -1.03
N GLN A 123 -11.71 -4.88 0.15
CA GLN A 123 -12.14 -4.30 1.42
C GLN A 123 -11.71 -2.83 1.55
N LEU A 124 -10.48 -2.51 1.14
CA LEU A 124 -9.98 -1.14 1.17
C LEU A 124 -10.80 -0.20 0.27
N LEU A 125 -11.20 -0.66 -0.92
CA LEU A 125 -12.10 0.08 -1.81
C LEU A 125 -13.48 0.33 -1.18
N HIS A 126 -14.03 -0.67 -0.47
CA HIS A 126 -15.32 -0.50 0.21
C HIS A 126 -15.22 0.50 1.36
N SER A 127 -14.11 0.48 2.08
CA SER A 127 -13.82 1.39 3.18
C SER A 127 -13.73 2.84 2.69
N SER A 128 -13.08 3.09 1.54
CA SER A 128 -12.98 4.44 0.96
C SER A 128 -14.31 4.95 0.41
N GLU A 129 -15.09 4.12 -0.28
CA GLU A 129 -16.44 4.46 -0.79
C GLU A 129 -17.40 4.89 0.34
N ASN A 130 -17.48 4.08 1.41
CA ASN A 130 -18.30 4.42 2.58
C ASN A 130 -17.80 5.68 3.30
N LYS A 131 -16.52 6.02 3.20
CA LYS A 131 -15.94 7.24 3.79
C LYS A 131 -16.19 8.47 2.94
N LEU A 132 -16.18 8.37 1.60
CA LEU A 132 -16.58 9.47 0.71
C LEU A 132 -18.00 9.94 1.02
N SER A 133 -18.91 9.02 1.34
CA SER A 133 -20.29 9.36 1.72
C SER A 133 -20.36 9.94 3.14
N CYS A 134 -19.68 9.35 4.14
CA CYS A 134 -19.70 9.84 5.53
C CYS A 134 -18.94 11.15 5.77
N TRP A 135 -17.96 11.50 4.93
CA TRP A 135 -17.10 12.68 5.12
C TRP A 135 -17.26 13.72 4.00
N ASN A 136 -18.33 13.61 3.21
CA ASN A 136 -18.51 14.41 1.99
C ASN A 136 -18.41 15.93 2.24
N GLU A 137 -18.82 16.40 3.42
CA GLU A 137 -18.75 17.80 3.86
C GLU A 137 -17.38 18.21 4.43
N ARG A 138 -16.57 17.25 4.90
CA ARG A 138 -15.24 17.49 5.48
C ARG A 138 -14.13 17.46 4.43
N LEU A 139 -14.31 16.71 3.35
CA LEU A 139 -13.33 16.54 2.27
C LEU A 139 -13.36 17.72 1.30
N THR A 140 -12.19 18.30 1.00
CA THR A 140 -12.08 19.27 -0.09
C THR A 140 -12.22 18.56 -1.44
N THR A 141 -12.53 19.31 -2.51
CA THR A 141 -12.53 18.77 -3.88
C THR A 141 -11.21 18.08 -4.23
N ARG A 142 -10.08 18.62 -3.73
CA ARG A 142 -8.75 18.03 -3.88
C ARG A 142 -8.63 16.68 -3.18
N ASP A 143 -9.21 16.53 -1.99
CA ASP A 143 -9.17 15.29 -1.22
C ASP A 143 -10.02 14.20 -1.90
N LYS A 144 -11.22 14.57 -2.38
CA LYS A 144 -12.09 13.66 -3.14
C LYS A 144 -11.41 13.16 -4.41
N TRP A 145 -10.78 14.06 -5.18
CA TRP A 145 -10.03 13.69 -6.37
C TRP A 145 -8.83 12.78 -6.03
N THR A 146 -8.13 13.06 -4.93
CA THR A 146 -6.99 12.25 -4.50
C THR A 146 -7.42 10.83 -4.12
N LEU A 147 -8.52 10.70 -3.36
CA LEU A 147 -9.10 9.41 -2.98
C LEU A 147 -9.53 8.61 -4.20
N ALA A 148 -10.28 9.22 -5.11
CA ALA A 148 -10.73 8.58 -6.35
C ALA A 148 -9.56 8.05 -7.19
N LYS A 149 -8.45 8.80 -7.28
CA LYS A 149 -7.28 8.35 -8.02
C LYS A 149 -6.55 7.19 -7.36
N ILE A 150 -6.65 7.07 -6.05
CA ILE A 150 -6.06 5.97 -5.27
C ILE A 150 -6.95 4.73 -5.38
N ASP A 151 -8.26 4.89 -5.27
CA ASP A 151 -9.24 3.84 -5.49
C ASP A 151 -9.11 3.25 -6.89
N GLU A 152 -8.97 4.09 -7.92
CA GLU A 152 -8.73 3.62 -9.30
C GLU A 152 -7.48 2.74 -9.41
N LEU A 153 -6.40 3.08 -8.70
CA LEU A 153 -5.17 2.29 -8.73
C LEU A 153 -5.29 0.98 -7.94
N ILE A 154 -5.97 1.00 -6.80
CA ILE A 154 -6.26 -0.20 -6.01
C ILE A 154 -7.15 -1.14 -6.83
N TYR A 155 -8.19 -0.60 -7.48
CA TYR A 155 -9.05 -1.31 -8.41
C TYR A 155 -8.25 -2.00 -9.51
N ARG A 156 -7.45 -1.24 -10.28
CA ARG A 156 -6.65 -1.78 -11.38
C ARG A 156 -5.68 -2.86 -10.90
N THR A 157 -5.15 -2.70 -9.68
CA THR A 157 -4.28 -3.68 -9.07
C THR A 157 -5.05 -4.96 -8.73
N ALA A 158 -6.20 -4.85 -8.07
CA ALA A 158 -7.06 -5.98 -7.75
C ALA A 158 -7.50 -6.72 -9.02
N GLU A 159 -7.95 -5.98 -10.04
CA GLU A 159 -8.33 -6.50 -11.35
C GLU A 159 -7.18 -7.24 -12.05
N SER A 160 -5.96 -6.69 -12.01
CA SER A 160 -4.79 -7.36 -12.59
C SER A 160 -4.49 -8.72 -11.94
N LEU A 161 -4.86 -8.88 -10.66
CA LEU A 161 -4.65 -10.09 -9.88
C LEU A 161 -5.82 -11.09 -10.02
N THR A 162 -6.97 -10.71 -10.58
CA THR A 162 -8.20 -11.52 -10.62
C THR A 162 -8.43 -12.32 -11.90
N LYS A 163 -7.51 -12.31 -12.87
CA LYS A 163 -7.67 -12.82 -14.26
C LYS A 163 -8.31 -14.22 -14.50
N ILE A 164 -8.79 -14.99 -13.51
CA ILE A 164 -9.39 -16.32 -13.69
C ILE A 164 -10.71 -16.56 -12.91
N ASP A 165 -11.25 -15.63 -12.09
CA ASP A 165 -12.51 -15.89 -11.35
C ASP A 165 -13.60 -14.83 -11.62
N SER A 166 -14.67 -15.24 -12.30
CA SER A 166 -15.80 -14.40 -12.72
C SER A 166 -16.50 -13.72 -11.54
N GLY A 167 -16.57 -14.38 -10.38
CA GLY A 167 -17.24 -13.82 -9.19
C GLY A 167 -16.53 -12.61 -8.59
N ASN A 168 -15.19 -12.59 -8.61
CA ASN A 168 -14.41 -11.43 -8.15
C ASN A 168 -14.43 -10.30 -9.18
N LYS A 169 -14.52 -10.63 -10.47
CA LYS A 169 -14.59 -9.65 -11.55
C LYS A 169 -15.89 -8.84 -11.50
N GLU A 170 -17.04 -9.47 -11.24
CA GLU A 170 -18.33 -8.77 -11.15
C GLU A 170 -18.44 -7.84 -9.92
N ALA A 171 -17.93 -8.25 -8.77
CA ALA A 171 -17.88 -7.42 -7.55
C ALA A 171 -17.00 -6.17 -7.73
N ILE A 172 -15.94 -6.30 -8.53
CA ILE A 172 -15.02 -5.23 -8.88
C ILE A 172 -15.69 -4.32 -9.94
N VAL A 173 -16.12 -4.88 -11.08
CA VAL A 173 -16.69 -4.13 -12.23
C VAL A 173 -17.95 -3.35 -11.90
N SER A 174 -18.88 -3.91 -11.12
CA SER A 174 -20.11 -3.22 -10.70
C SER A 174 -19.86 -1.92 -9.93
N LYS A 175 -18.66 -1.77 -9.34
CA LYS A 175 -18.29 -0.61 -8.51
C LYS A 175 -17.53 0.47 -9.27
N ASN A 176 -16.76 0.12 -10.30
CA ASN A 176 -16.06 1.11 -11.14
C ASN A 176 -17.04 2.04 -11.88
N THR A 177 -18.21 1.53 -12.27
CA THR A 177 -19.31 2.32 -12.86
C THR A 177 -19.93 3.33 -11.90
N ALA A 178 -19.71 3.23 -10.58
CA ALA A 178 -20.13 4.22 -9.59
C ALA A 178 -19.08 5.33 -9.36
N LEU A 179 -17.85 5.14 -9.85
CA LEU A 179 -16.73 6.08 -9.73
C LEU A 179 -16.60 7.03 -10.94
N SER A 180 -17.38 6.83 -12.01
CA SER A 180 -17.48 7.77 -13.14
C SER A 180 -18.43 8.92 -12.79
N TRP A 181 -17.89 9.98 -12.20
CA TRP A 181 -18.53 11.29 -12.07
C TRP A 181 -18.03 12.22 -13.17
#